data_AF-A0A1C4XPJ6-F1
#
_entry.id   AF-A0A1C4XPJ6-F1
#
_cell.length_a   1.000
_cell.length_b   1.000
_cell.length_c   1.000
_cell.angle_alpha   90.00
_cell.angle_beta   90.00
_cell.angle_gamma   90.00
#
_symmetry.space_group_name_H-M   'P 1'
#
loop_
_entity.id
_entity.type
_entity.pdbx_description
1 polymer ?
#
loop_
_entity_poly.entity_id
_entity_poly.type
_entity_poly.pdbx_seq_one_letter_code
_entity_poly.pdbx_strand_id
1 'polypeptide(L)'
;MSSLRTTRRVLKRVAVPAIGAALAIGINVTIATPAAASGSYTGRAFVHGTGAVSDDFDDEGVTNVTTHRNSNVACLWQTILWANGYLPSSGVDGVFGDQTDAATRNFQRDKGLSADGSAGRNSWTKAGDKLVQHDNQNGWLYVVYHGATGSRSPYGSHQFVLQRSPDGNYRFYPPQGSGPYWAAYNSRTC
;
A
#
# COMPACT_ATOMS: atom_id res chain seq x y z
N MET A 1 -69.36 -37.40 -19.94
CA MET A 1 -70.24 -36.22 -19.99
C MET A 1 -70.83 -36.02 -18.60
N SER A 2 -70.42 -34.98 -17.87
CA SER A 2 -71.24 -34.30 -16.88
C SER A 2 -70.51 -33.07 -16.37
N SER A 3 -71.09 -31.93 -16.72
CA SER A 3 -70.65 -30.57 -16.47
C SER A 3 -71.36 -30.06 -15.24
N LEU A 4 -70.65 -29.48 -14.27
CA LEU A 4 -71.22 -28.54 -13.30
C LEU A 4 -70.22 -27.40 -13.05
N ARG A 5 -70.50 -26.25 -13.66
CA ARG A 5 -69.94 -24.94 -13.30
C ARG A 5 -70.81 -24.35 -12.19
N THR A 6 -70.23 -23.84 -11.10
CA THR A 6 -70.89 -22.84 -10.23
C THR A 6 -69.86 -21.93 -9.53
N THR A 7 -69.81 -20.70 -10.06
CA THR A 7 -69.66 -19.35 -9.45
C THR A 7 -69.04 -19.09 -8.06
N ARG A 8 -67.95 -18.30 -8.09
CA ARG A 8 -67.48 -17.15 -7.26
C ARG A 8 -67.81 -17.06 -5.76
N ARG A 9 -66.74 -16.89 -4.96
CA ARG A 9 -66.59 -15.76 -4.01
C ARG A 9 -65.15 -15.22 -4.03
N VAL A 10 -65.01 -13.92 -4.28
CA VAL A 10 -63.79 -13.14 -4.07
C VAL A 10 -63.87 -12.57 -2.67
N LEU A 11 -62.90 -12.84 -1.79
CA LEU A 11 -62.65 -12.07 -0.58
C LEU A 11 -61.14 -11.94 -0.36
N LYS A 12 -60.79 -10.80 0.23
CA LYS A 12 -59.57 -10.02 0.04
C LYS A 12 -58.38 -10.52 0.87
N ARG A 13 -57.20 -10.18 0.33
CA ARG A 13 -55.84 -10.31 0.87
C ARG A 13 -55.73 -9.92 2.35
N VAL A 14 -54.99 -10.73 3.12
CA VAL A 14 -53.96 -10.26 4.05
C VAL A 14 -52.74 -11.16 3.85
N ALA A 15 -51.61 -10.55 3.50
CA ALA A 15 -50.30 -11.19 3.30
C ALA A 15 -49.56 -11.28 4.66
N VAL A 16 -48.55 -12.14 4.86
CA VAL A 16 -47.10 -11.94 4.60
C VAL A 16 -46.37 -13.08 5.39
N PRO A 17 -45.18 -13.61 5.02
CA PRO A 17 -45.06 -14.93 4.39
C PRO A 17 -44.20 -15.92 5.20
N ALA A 18 -43.93 -17.05 4.55
CA ALA A 18 -43.36 -18.30 5.04
C ALA A 18 -41.93 -18.24 5.61
N ILE A 19 -41.72 -19.12 6.60
CA ILE A 19 -40.43 -19.61 7.08
C ILE A 19 -39.78 -20.41 5.94
N GLY A 20 -38.66 -19.93 5.42
CA GLY A 20 -37.78 -20.68 4.53
C GLY A 20 -36.36 -20.64 5.09
N ALA A 21 -35.91 -21.75 5.68
CA ALA A 21 -34.55 -21.90 6.17
C ALA A 21 -33.58 -22.03 4.98
N ALA A 22 -32.71 -21.04 4.78
CA ALA A 22 -31.57 -21.13 3.89
C ALA A 22 -30.33 -21.57 4.68
N LEU A 23 -29.71 -22.67 4.24
CA LEU A 23 -28.46 -23.20 4.77
C LEU A 23 -27.33 -22.20 4.46
N ALA A 24 -26.85 -21.47 5.45
CA ALA A 24 -25.74 -20.53 5.28
C ALA A 24 -24.40 -21.29 5.25
N ILE A 25 -23.80 -21.42 4.08
CA ILE A 25 -22.37 -21.75 3.95
C ILE A 25 -21.61 -20.49 4.37
N GLY A 26 -21.19 -20.44 5.64
CA GLY A 26 -20.41 -19.34 6.18
C GLY A 26 -19.00 -19.33 5.60
N ILE A 27 -18.79 -18.59 4.51
CA ILE A 27 -17.45 -18.18 4.11
C ILE A 27 -17.04 -17.09 5.10
N ASN A 28 -16.23 -17.47 6.10
CA ASN A 28 -15.55 -16.49 6.94
C ASN A 28 -14.52 -15.77 6.07
N VAL A 29 -14.91 -14.64 5.48
CA VAL A 29 -13.95 -13.67 4.95
C VAL A 29 -13.34 -12.98 6.16
N THR A 30 -12.25 -13.53 6.69
CA THR A 30 -11.39 -12.78 7.60
C THR A 30 -10.80 -11.65 6.77
N ILE A 31 -11.40 -10.46 6.84
CA ILE A 31 -10.68 -9.24 6.49
C ILE A 31 -9.57 -9.13 7.52
N ALA A 32 -8.39 -9.69 7.21
CA ALA A 32 -7.21 -9.35 7.97
C ALA A 32 -7.16 -7.82 7.91
N THR A 33 -7.34 -7.17 9.06
CA THR A 33 -7.01 -5.75 9.17
C THR A 33 -5.63 -5.63 8.56
N PRO A 34 -5.39 -4.67 7.64
CA PRO A 34 -4.04 -4.47 7.16
C PRO A 34 -3.14 -4.40 8.39
N ALA A 35 -1.99 -5.05 8.38
CA ALA A 35 -1.12 -5.16 9.55
C ALA A 35 -0.79 -3.76 10.09
N ALA A 36 -1.70 -3.23 10.89
CA ALA A 36 -1.79 -1.84 11.26
C ALA A 36 -0.97 -1.71 12.52
N ALA A 37 0.00 -0.80 12.46
CA ALA A 37 0.72 -0.30 13.61
C ALA A 37 1.21 -1.42 14.55
N SER A 38 2.25 -2.13 14.15
CA SER A 38 3.56 -1.65 14.59
C SER A 38 3.47 -0.46 15.57
N GLY A 39 3.43 -0.73 16.88
CA GLY A 39 3.15 0.28 17.91
C GLY A 39 4.24 1.36 18.09
N SER A 40 4.96 1.73 17.03
CA SER A 40 6.04 2.72 17.04
C SER A 40 5.79 3.92 16.13
N TYR A 41 4.82 3.91 15.20
CA TYR A 41 4.57 5.10 14.38
C TYR A 41 3.97 6.21 15.25
N THR A 42 4.74 7.26 15.52
CA THR A 42 4.37 8.34 16.45
C THR A 42 3.61 9.49 15.79
N GLY A 43 3.08 9.32 14.58
CA GLY A 43 2.40 10.40 13.84
C GLY A 43 3.35 11.47 13.29
N ARG A 44 4.59 11.08 12.96
CA ARG A 44 5.58 12.01 12.40
C ARG A 44 5.11 12.56 11.05
N ALA A 45 5.48 13.80 10.76
CA ALA A 45 5.13 14.45 9.49
C ALA A 45 5.87 13.84 8.29
N PHE A 46 7.02 13.19 8.52
CA PHE A 46 7.88 12.61 7.48
C PHE A 46 8.37 11.22 7.89
N VAL A 47 8.68 10.40 6.89
CA VAL A 47 9.51 9.19 7.02
C VAL A 47 10.85 9.58 7.62
N HIS A 48 11.35 8.80 8.57
CA HIS A 48 12.48 9.20 9.39
C HIS A 48 13.28 8.05 9.96
N GLY A 49 14.58 8.28 9.97
CA GLY A 49 15.57 7.33 10.45
C GLY A 49 16.56 7.90 11.45
N THR A 50 17.20 7.01 12.20
CA THR A 50 18.34 7.32 13.08
C THR A 50 19.33 6.17 13.09
N GLY A 51 20.63 6.47 13.19
CA GLY A 51 21.64 5.42 13.22
C GLY A 51 21.83 4.77 11.85
N ALA A 52 21.82 3.43 11.81
CA ALA A 52 21.98 2.65 10.58
C ALA A 52 20.80 2.90 9.63
N VAL A 53 21.02 2.80 8.32
CA VAL A 53 19.97 3.12 7.34
C VAL A 53 19.07 1.94 6.99
N SER A 54 19.46 0.71 7.36
CA SER A 54 18.76 -0.51 6.97
C SER A 54 17.45 -0.76 7.73
N ASP A 55 17.31 -0.19 8.93
CA ASP A 55 16.15 -0.30 9.82
C ASP A 55 15.33 1.00 9.90
N ASP A 56 15.74 2.04 9.18
CA ASP A 56 15.13 3.37 9.22
C ASP A 56 13.66 3.41 8.79
N PHE A 57 13.13 2.34 8.18
CA PHE A 57 11.72 2.25 7.76
C PHE A 57 10.86 1.37 8.69
N ASP A 58 11.40 0.82 9.78
CA ASP A 58 10.73 -0.21 10.60
C ASP A 58 9.54 0.30 11.45
N ASP A 59 9.43 1.59 11.68
CA ASP A 59 8.39 2.25 12.46
C ASP A 59 7.50 3.18 11.63
N GLU A 60 7.54 3.05 10.31
CA GLU A 60 6.78 3.91 9.41
C GLU A 60 5.26 3.63 9.41
N GLY A 61 4.51 4.71 9.18
CA GLY A 61 3.07 4.74 9.20
C GLY A 61 2.44 3.98 8.02
N VAL A 62 1.19 3.56 8.23
CA VAL A 62 0.44 2.85 7.19
C VAL A 62 0.11 3.80 6.04
N THR A 63 0.39 3.37 4.81
CA THR A 63 -0.11 4.03 3.59
C THR A 63 -0.89 3.03 2.74
N ASN A 64 -2.14 3.37 2.40
CA ASN A 64 -3.02 2.52 1.60
C ASN A 64 -4.14 3.35 0.94
N VAL A 65 -5.14 2.68 0.35
CA VAL A 65 -6.28 3.32 -0.33
C VAL A 65 -7.16 4.22 0.55
N THR A 66 -7.02 4.15 1.89
CA THR A 66 -7.77 4.97 2.85
C THR A 66 -6.90 5.91 3.68
N THR A 67 -5.65 5.51 3.97
CA THR A 67 -4.75 6.17 4.91
C THR A 67 -3.53 6.70 4.17
N HIS A 68 -3.21 7.99 4.33
CA HIS A 68 -2.15 8.68 3.59
C HIS A 68 -2.25 8.49 2.07
N ARG A 69 -3.46 8.30 1.56
CA ARG A 69 -3.72 7.95 0.15
C ARG A 69 -3.12 8.94 -0.84
N ASN A 70 -3.23 10.24 -0.57
CA ASN A 70 -2.77 11.31 -1.44
C ASN A 70 -1.60 12.01 -0.74
N SER A 71 -0.39 11.47 -0.88
CA SER A 71 0.77 11.93 -0.11
C SER A 71 2.10 11.64 -0.80
N ASN A 72 3.15 12.33 -0.35
CA ASN A 72 4.52 12.03 -0.75
C ASN A 72 5.02 10.70 -0.17
N VAL A 73 4.47 10.20 0.94
CA VAL A 73 4.79 8.85 1.41
C VAL A 73 4.19 7.77 0.48
N ALA A 74 3.00 8.00 -0.09
CA ALA A 74 2.45 7.12 -1.13
C ALA A 74 3.34 7.12 -2.38
N CYS A 75 3.88 8.28 -2.73
CA CYS A 75 4.82 8.45 -3.82
C CYS A 75 6.17 7.76 -3.57
N LEU A 76 6.69 7.83 -2.35
CA LEU A 76 7.86 7.05 -1.94
C LEU A 76 7.58 5.55 -2.06
N TRP A 77 6.42 5.09 -1.57
CA TRP A 77 6.04 3.69 -1.68
C TRP A 77 5.90 3.23 -3.14
N GLN A 78 5.27 4.04 -4.00
CA GLN A 78 5.21 3.78 -5.44
C GLN A 78 6.59 3.76 -6.09
N THR A 79 7.52 4.62 -5.65
CA THR A 79 8.91 4.62 -6.11
C THR A 79 9.62 3.33 -5.71
N ILE A 80 9.38 2.81 -4.51
CA ILE A 80 9.86 1.50 -4.06
C ILE A 80 9.24 0.39 -4.93
N LEU A 81 7.93 0.42 -5.19
CA LEU A 81 7.28 -0.58 -6.05
C LEU A 81 7.84 -0.57 -7.47
N TRP A 82 8.05 0.62 -8.04
CA TRP A 82 8.74 0.79 -9.32
C TRP A 82 10.16 0.23 -9.27
N ALA A 83 10.92 0.55 -8.22
CA ALA A 83 12.27 0.07 -8.03
C ALA A 83 12.33 -1.48 -8.00
N ASN A 84 11.31 -2.14 -7.48
CA ASN A 84 11.23 -3.60 -7.44
C ASN A 84 10.54 -4.22 -8.68
N GLY A 85 10.09 -3.42 -9.65
CA GLY A 85 9.45 -3.89 -10.88
C GLY A 85 7.96 -4.27 -10.74
N TYR A 86 7.28 -3.79 -9.69
CA TYR A 86 5.84 -4.02 -9.51
C TYR A 86 4.94 -2.93 -10.08
N LEU A 87 5.51 -1.76 -10.39
CA LEU A 87 4.78 -0.58 -10.85
C LEU A 87 5.54 0.12 -11.98
N PRO A 88 4.89 0.56 -13.07
CA PRO A 88 5.55 1.40 -14.06
C PRO A 88 5.87 2.79 -13.48
N SER A 89 6.88 3.47 -14.02
CA SER A 89 7.27 4.81 -13.55
C SER A 89 6.16 5.86 -13.72
N SER A 90 5.25 5.65 -14.67
CA SER A 90 4.05 6.49 -14.86
C SER A 90 3.01 6.34 -13.76
N GLY A 91 3.09 5.27 -12.95
CA GLY A 91 2.21 5.05 -11.80
C GLY A 91 2.69 5.71 -10.51
N VAL A 92 3.83 6.41 -10.52
CA VAL A 92 4.36 7.13 -9.36
C VAL A 92 3.74 8.53 -9.31
N ASP A 93 2.50 8.63 -8.86
CA ASP A 93 1.73 9.88 -8.87
C ASP A 93 1.38 10.41 -7.47
N GLY A 94 1.82 9.74 -6.40
CA GLY A 94 1.47 10.07 -5.02
C GLY A 94 0.02 9.73 -4.64
N VAL A 95 -0.71 8.99 -5.48
CA VAL A 95 -2.08 8.52 -5.23
C VAL A 95 -2.11 7.00 -5.07
N PHE A 96 -2.35 6.54 -3.85
CA PHE A 96 -2.52 5.12 -3.54
C PHE A 96 -3.90 4.63 -4.03
N GLY A 97 -4.02 4.34 -5.32
CA GLY A 97 -5.19 3.74 -5.96
C GLY A 97 -5.05 2.23 -6.20
N ASP A 98 -5.97 1.67 -6.98
CA ASP A 98 -6.07 0.22 -7.23
C ASP A 98 -4.79 -0.39 -7.84
N GLN A 99 -4.10 0.34 -8.72
CA GLN A 99 -2.82 -0.11 -9.27
C GLN A 99 -1.74 -0.22 -8.18
N THR A 100 -1.68 0.75 -7.27
CA THR A 100 -0.73 0.77 -6.15
C THR A 100 -1.08 -0.33 -5.14
N ASP A 101 -2.36 -0.57 -4.85
CA ASP A 101 -2.81 -1.68 -4.00
C ASP A 101 -2.40 -3.04 -4.60
N ALA A 102 -2.70 -3.28 -5.87
CA ALA A 102 -2.36 -4.53 -6.54
C ALA A 102 -0.83 -4.76 -6.57
N ALA A 103 -0.05 -3.72 -6.86
CA ALA A 103 1.41 -3.75 -6.81
C ALA A 103 1.95 -4.01 -5.40
N THR A 104 1.32 -3.42 -4.37
CA THR A 104 1.65 -3.67 -2.96
C THR A 104 1.41 -5.13 -2.58
N ARG A 105 0.29 -5.72 -3.01
CA ARG A 105 0.02 -7.14 -2.78
C ARG A 105 1.03 -8.04 -3.49
N ASN A 106 1.48 -7.67 -4.70
CA ASN A 106 2.54 -8.39 -5.40
C ASN A 106 3.86 -8.34 -4.64
N PHE A 107 4.26 -7.15 -4.17
CA PHE A 107 5.44 -6.98 -3.32
C PHE A 107 5.34 -7.86 -2.07
N GLN A 108 4.22 -7.79 -1.36
CA GLN A 108 4.00 -8.56 -0.13
C GLN A 108 4.11 -10.07 -0.37
N ARG A 109 3.47 -10.61 -1.42
CA ARG A 109 3.59 -12.03 -1.79
C ARG A 109 5.03 -12.45 -2.06
N ASP A 110 5.77 -11.65 -2.84
CA ASP A 110 7.17 -11.94 -3.17
C ASP A 110 8.09 -11.89 -1.95
N LYS A 111 7.74 -11.08 -0.93
CA LYS A 111 8.46 -11.02 0.34
C LYS A 111 7.95 -11.99 1.42
N GLY A 112 6.99 -12.86 1.08
CA GLY A 112 6.42 -13.83 2.03
C GLY A 112 5.56 -13.20 3.13
N LEU A 113 4.99 -12.02 2.87
CA LEU A 113 4.10 -11.30 3.79
C LEU A 113 2.63 -11.61 3.50
N SER A 114 1.76 -11.27 4.44
CA SER A 114 0.32 -11.19 4.18
C SER A 114 0.06 -10.13 3.11
N ALA A 115 -0.64 -10.51 2.04
CA ALA A 115 -0.89 -9.65 0.88
C ALA A 115 -2.15 -8.79 1.08
N ASP A 116 -2.15 -7.95 2.12
CA ASP A 116 -3.27 -7.10 2.52
C ASP A 116 -3.43 -5.81 1.69
N GLY A 117 -2.45 -5.48 0.85
CA GLY A 117 -2.46 -4.31 -0.05
C GLY A 117 -2.13 -2.98 0.64
N SER A 118 -1.73 -3.02 1.91
CA SER A 118 -1.30 -1.84 2.66
C SER A 118 0.21 -1.83 2.90
N ALA A 119 0.83 -0.67 2.69
CA ALA A 119 2.21 -0.44 3.11
C ALA A 119 2.23 -0.15 4.62
N GLY A 120 2.30 -1.19 5.45
CA GLY A 120 2.52 -1.10 6.91
C GLY A 120 3.93 -1.57 7.29
N ARG A 121 4.24 -1.65 8.60
CA ARG A 121 5.58 -2.00 9.12
C ARG A 121 6.26 -3.13 8.36
N ASN A 122 5.62 -4.29 8.23
CA ASN A 122 6.28 -5.43 7.59
C ASN A 122 6.68 -5.15 6.14
N SER A 123 5.85 -4.39 5.41
CA SER A 123 6.15 -3.96 4.04
C SER A 123 7.31 -2.96 4.03
N TRP A 124 7.30 -2.00 4.95
CA TRP A 124 8.33 -0.98 5.10
C TRP A 124 9.68 -1.55 5.55
N THR A 125 9.71 -2.44 6.54
CA THR A 125 10.89 -3.20 6.96
C THR A 125 11.52 -3.96 5.79
N LYS A 126 10.70 -4.66 5.00
CA LYS A 126 11.21 -5.37 3.81
C LYS A 126 11.73 -4.44 2.71
N ALA A 127 11.27 -3.20 2.66
CA ALA A 127 11.87 -2.17 1.81
C ALA A 127 13.16 -1.61 2.44
N GLY A 128 13.19 -1.40 3.75
CA GLY A 128 14.35 -0.95 4.53
C GLY A 128 15.58 -1.84 4.35
N ASP A 129 15.39 -3.16 4.25
CA ASP A 129 16.44 -4.15 3.93
C ASP A 129 17.24 -3.83 2.65
N LYS A 130 16.72 -2.95 1.78
CA LYS A 130 17.32 -2.55 0.50
C LYS A 130 17.99 -1.17 0.53
N LEU A 131 17.96 -0.48 1.66
CA LEU A 131 18.62 0.80 1.87
C LEU A 131 20.11 0.59 2.15
N VAL A 132 20.95 1.27 1.38
CA VAL A 132 22.41 1.26 1.54
C VAL A 132 22.91 2.68 1.65
N GLN A 133 23.65 2.97 2.72
CA GLN A 133 24.31 4.26 2.87
C GLN A 133 25.51 4.31 1.92
N HIS A 134 25.61 5.36 1.11
CA HIS A 134 26.70 5.52 0.15
C HIS A 134 27.72 6.55 0.63
N ASP A 135 27.27 7.71 1.07
CA ASP A 135 28.15 8.77 1.56
C ASP A 135 27.48 9.61 2.67
N ASN A 136 28.26 10.56 3.19
CA ASN A 136 27.77 11.61 4.06
C ASN A 136 28.34 12.94 3.56
N GLN A 137 27.48 13.93 3.29
CA GLN A 137 27.88 15.25 2.84
C GLN A 137 27.18 16.32 3.66
N ASN A 138 27.96 17.16 4.34
CA ASN A 138 27.45 18.29 5.14
C ASN A 138 26.35 17.89 6.15
N GLY A 139 26.45 16.70 6.75
CA GLY A 139 25.48 16.17 7.72
C GLY A 139 24.29 15.45 7.10
N TRP A 140 24.16 15.44 5.78
CA TRP A 140 23.16 14.64 5.07
C TRP A 140 23.71 13.27 4.74
N LEU A 141 22.92 12.22 4.96
CA LEU A 141 23.25 10.90 4.44
C LEU A 141 22.66 10.73 3.06
N TYR A 142 23.48 10.30 2.10
CA TYR A 142 22.97 9.83 0.82
C TYR A 142 22.79 8.32 0.91
N VAL A 143 21.57 7.90 0.59
CA VAL A 143 21.12 6.53 0.70
C VAL A 143 20.66 6.09 -0.68
N VAL A 144 21.05 4.89 -1.09
CA VAL A 144 20.58 4.27 -2.32
C VAL A 144 19.63 3.16 -1.95
N TYR A 145 18.44 3.17 -2.55
CA TYR A 145 17.56 2.01 -2.52
C TYR A 145 17.92 1.10 -3.68
N HIS A 146 18.39 -0.11 -3.38
CA HIS A 146 18.71 -1.10 -4.41
C HIS A 146 17.47 -1.93 -4.75
N GLY A 147 16.82 -1.62 -5.88
CA GLY A 147 15.68 -2.40 -6.36
C GLY A 147 16.06 -3.71 -7.05
N ALA A 148 15.14 -4.21 -7.88
CA ALA A 148 15.32 -5.46 -8.60
C ALA A 148 16.33 -5.31 -9.76
N THR A 149 17.18 -6.31 -9.93
CA THR A 149 18.14 -6.44 -11.05
C THR A 149 17.68 -7.52 -12.04
N GLY A 150 17.99 -7.41 -13.33
CA GLY A 150 17.73 -8.46 -14.33
C GLY A 150 16.37 -8.39 -15.03
N SER A 151 15.85 -9.52 -15.53
CA SER A 151 14.72 -9.64 -16.48
C SER A 151 13.36 -9.08 -16.02
N ARG A 152 13.22 -8.67 -14.76
CA ARG A 152 12.04 -7.93 -14.26
C ARG A 152 12.14 -6.42 -14.52
N SER A 153 13.15 -5.95 -15.26
CA SER A 153 13.35 -4.55 -15.62
C SER A 153 13.70 -4.35 -17.11
N PRO A 154 13.02 -3.43 -17.83
CA PRO A 154 13.52 -2.90 -19.09
C PRO A 154 14.67 -1.87 -18.94
N TYR A 155 15.08 -1.53 -17.70
CA TYR A 155 16.16 -0.59 -17.37
C TYR A 155 17.34 -1.32 -16.70
N GLY A 156 18.58 -0.86 -16.95
CA GLY A 156 19.80 -1.55 -16.48
C GLY A 156 19.97 -1.67 -14.96
N SER A 157 19.29 -0.81 -14.18
CA SER A 157 19.14 -0.93 -12.72
C SER A 157 17.93 -0.10 -12.24
N HIS A 158 17.04 -0.70 -11.44
CA HIS A 158 15.91 0.01 -10.83
C HIS A 158 16.27 0.50 -9.42
N GLN A 159 17.24 1.40 -9.33
CA GLN A 159 17.62 2.01 -8.06
C GLN A 159 17.21 3.48 -8.04
N PHE A 160 17.02 4.04 -6.85
CA PHE A 160 16.79 5.46 -6.67
C PHE A 160 17.50 5.99 -5.42
N VAL A 161 17.71 7.31 -5.41
CA VAL A 161 18.42 8.00 -4.36
C VAL A 161 17.43 8.57 -3.34
N LEU A 162 17.77 8.39 -2.08
CA LEU A 162 17.19 9.08 -0.94
C LEU A 162 18.26 9.89 -0.24
N GLN A 163 17.81 10.87 0.53
CA GLN A 163 18.65 11.66 1.41
C GLN A 163 17.99 11.76 2.77
N ARG A 164 18.74 11.43 3.82
CA ARG A 164 18.34 11.61 5.22
C ARG A 164 18.93 12.92 5.71
N SER A 165 18.09 13.83 6.19
CA SER A 165 18.55 15.10 6.77
C SER A 165 19.27 14.87 8.10
N PRO A 166 20.00 15.88 8.63
CA PRO A 166 20.55 15.83 9.99
C PRO A 166 19.47 15.57 11.06
N ASP A 167 18.24 16.03 10.82
CA ASP A 167 17.08 15.78 11.70
C ASP A 167 16.42 14.41 11.48
N GLY A 168 17.05 13.54 10.68
CA GLY A 168 16.60 12.18 10.40
C GLY A 168 15.49 12.07 9.33
N ASN A 169 14.97 13.17 8.79
CA ASN A 169 13.83 13.13 7.86
C ASN A 169 14.28 12.80 6.44
N TYR A 170 13.51 11.96 5.75
CA TYR A 170 13.82 11.51 4.40
C TYR A 170 13.23 12.40 3.31
N ARG A 171 14.02 12.58 2.25
CA ARG A 171 13.56 13.04 0.93
C ARG A 171 14.11 12.11 -0.16
N PHE A 172 13.46 12.07 -1.31
CA PHE A 172 13.79 11.10 -2.35
C PHE A 172 13.60 11.69 -3.76
N TYR A 173 14.22 11.01 -4.74
CA TYR A 173 14.09 11.32 -6.16
C TYR A 173 13.25 10.23 -6.84
N PRO A 174 12.00 10.50 -7.26
CA PRO A 174 11.19 9.57 -8.04
C PRO A 174 11.76 9.35 -9.46
N PRO A 175 11.33 8.29 -10.16
CA PRO A 175 11.85 7.93 -11.49
C PRO A 175 11.53 8.94 -12.60
N GLN A 176 10.62 9.90 -12.34
CA GLN A 176 10.24 10.94 -13.29
C GLN A 176 11.28 12.08 -13.36
N GLY A 177 12.25 12.10 -12.45
CA GLY A 177 13.34 13.08 -12.45
C GLY A 177 12.99 14.44 -11.82
N SER A 178 11.75 14.67 -11.39
CA SER A 178 11.38 15.81 -10.54
C SER A 178 11.73 15.51 -9.07
N GLY A 179 12.32 16.46 -8.33
CA GLY A 179 12.69 16.26 -6.92
C GLY A 179 13.93 17.03 -6.47
N PRO A 180 14.39 16.84 -5.21
CA PRO A 180 13.89 15.85 -4.26
C PRO A 180 12.58 16.26 -3.58
N TYR A 181 11.74 15.29 -3.25
CA TYR A 181 10.51 15.50 -2.46
C TYR A 181 10.68 14.97 -1.05
N TRP A 182 10.24 15.73 -0.06
CA TRP A 182 10.13 15.24 1.32
C TRP A 182 9.13 14.11 1.38
N ALA A 183 9.49 13.00 2.03
CA ALA A 183 8.63 11.83 2.24
C ALA A 183 7.56 12.11 3.31
N ALA A 184 6.70 13.10 3.02
CA ALA A 184 5.71 13.64 3.92
C ALA A 184 4.42 12.79 3.92
N TYR A 185 3.84 12.64 5.10
CA TYR A 185 2.57 11.94 5.31
C TYR A 185 1.35 12.79 4.96
N ASN A 186 1.47 14.11 5.13
CA ASN A 186 0.35 15.06 5.13
C ASN A 186 0.37 16.05 3.95
N SER A 187 1.22 15.84 2.94
CA SER A 187 1.26 16.65 1.74
C SER A 187 1.60 15.80 0.51
N ARG A 188 1.14 16.26 -0.66
CA ARG A 188 1.39 15.65 -1.97
C ARG A 188 1.91 16.74 -2.92
N THR A 189 3.18 16.63 -3.29
CA THR A 189 3.89 17.58 -4.16
C THR A 189 4.65 16.91 -5.30
N CYS A 190 4.82 15.59 -5.23
CA CYS A 190 4.81 14.78 -6.45
C CYS A 190 3.34 14.48 -6.83
#